data_AF-G5E0R0-F1
#
_entry.id   AF-G5E0R0-F1
#
_cell.length_a   1.000
_cell.length_b   1.000
_cell.length_c   1.000
_cell.angle_alpha   90.00
_cell.angle_beta   90.00
_cell.angle_gamma   90.00
#
_symmetry.space_group_name_H-M   'P 1'
#
loop_
_entity.id
_entity.type
_entity.pdbx_description
1 polymer ?
#
loop_
_entity_poly.entity_id
_entity_poly.type
_entity_poly.pdbx_seq_one_letter_code
_entity_poly.pdbx_strand_id
1 'polypeptide(L)'
;NADPELCIRLLQIPSVVNYSGLKKRFESSDDEWMVQFLELSGLDLLLEALDKLSGRGVARISDALLQLTCINCVRTLMNSHKGIEYIVSNEGYVRKLSQALDTSNVMV
;
A
#
# COMPACT_ATOMS: atom_id res chain seq x y z
N ASN A 1 -15.95 11.20 5.98
CA ASN A 1 -14.61 10.59 5.84
C ASN A 1 -14.78 9.14 5.42
N ALA A 2 -13.85 8.58 4.63
CA ALA A 2 -13.87 7.15 4.34
C ALA A 2 -13.20 6.39 5.49
N ASP A 3 -13.92 5.44 6.07
CA ASP A 3 -13.43 4.63 7.20
C ASP A 3 -12.36 3.64 6.73
N PRO A 4 -11.41 3.25 7.60
CA PRO A 4 -10.34 2.31 7.26
C PRO A 4 -10.88 1.00 6.67
N GLU A 5 -11.96 0.45 7.23
CA GLU A 5 -12.61 -0.78 6.76
C GLU A 5 -13.16 -0.69 5.33
N LEU A 6 -13.67 0.49 4.95
CA LEU A 6 -14.11 0.72 3.58
C LEU A 6 -12.91 0.75 2.64
N CYS A 7 -11.83 1.42 3.03
CA CYS A 7 -10.58 1.44 2.28
C CYS A 7 -9.99 0.04 2.09
N ILE A 8 -10.02 -0.81 3.12
CA ILE A 8 -9.60 -2.23 3.05
C ILE A 8 -10.44 -2.99 2.02
N ARG A 9 -11.76 -2.87 2.07
CA ARG A 9 -12.66 -3.52 1.11
C ARG A 9 -12.43 -3.05 -0.32
N LEU A 10 -12.22 -1.75 -0.52
CA LEU A 10 -11.93 -1.18 -1.84
C LEU A 10 -10.58 -1.61 -2.40
N LEU A 11 -9.59 -1.82 -1.53
CA LEU A 11 -8.26 -2.27 -1.91
C LEU A 11 -8.26 -3.69 -2.50
N GLN A 12 -9.20 -4.54 -2.07
CA GLN A 12 -9.40 -5.88 -2.64
C GLN A 12 -9.95 -5.86 -4.08
N ILE A 13 -10.39 -4.69 -4.57
CA ILE A 13 -10.86 -4.47 -5.94
C ILE A 13 -9.78 -3.64 -6.67
N PRO A 14 -8.85 -4.27 -7.41
CA PRO A 14 -7.71 -3.57 -7.99
C PRO A 14 -8.18 -2.59 -9.07
N SER A 15 -8.07 -1.30 -8.79
CA SER A 15 -8.29 -0.24 -9.78
C SER A 15 -7.45 0.99 -9.46
N VAL A 16 -7.07 1.74 -10.49
CA VAL A 16 -6.30 2.98 -10.33
C VAL A 16 -7.07 3.99 -9.49
N VAL A 17 -8.40 4.02 -9.62
CA VAL A 17 -9.28 4.92 -8.85
C VAL A 17 -9.24 4.57 -7.36
N ASN A 18 -9.34 3.29 -7.00
CA ASN A 18 -9.33 2.86 -5.60
C ASN A 18 -7.99 3.16 -4.94
N TYR A 19 -6.86 2.82 -5.58
CA TYR A 19 -5.54 3.14 -5.02
C TYR A 19 -5.27 4.64 -4.98
N SER A 20 -5.66 5.41 -6.01
CA SER A 20 -5.50 6.87 -5.98
C SER A 20 -6.33 7.52 -4.87
N GLY A 21 -7.55 7.03 -4.64
CA GLY A 21 -8.40 7.46 -3.54
C GLY A 21 -7.79 7.11 -2.18
N LEU A 22 -7.25 5.90 -2.04
CA LEU A 22 -6.56 5.47 -0.83
C LEU A 22 -5.31 6.32 -0.54
N LYS A 23 -4.51 6.61 -1.56
CA LYS A 23 -3.34 7.49 -1.43
C LYS A 23 -3.74 8.88 -0.90
N LYS A 24 -4.77 9.50 -1.50
CA LYS A 24 -5.30 10.78 -1.01
C LYS A 24 -5.82 10.66 0.43
N ARG A 25 -6.38 9.51 0.79
CA ARG A 25 -6.83 9.26 2.16
C ARG A 25 -5.67 9.19 3.13
N PHE A 26 -4.54 8.55 2.78
CA PHE A 26 -3.31 8.56 3.57
C PHE A 26 -2.69 9.95 3.73
N GLU A 27 -2.74 10.79 2.68
CA GLU A 27 -2.22 12.16 2.74
C GLU A 27 -3.05 13.08 3.65
N SER A 28 -4.31 12.73 3.92
CA SER A 28 -5.27 13.51 4.73
C SER A 28 -5.72 12.80 6.01
N SER A 29 -5.14 11.65 6.34
CA SER A 29 -5.46 10.88 7.54
C SER A 29 -4.71 11.41 8.75
N ASP A 30 -5.39 11.35 9.88
CA ASP A 30 -4.77 11.48 11.19
C ASP A 30 -4.09 10.17 11.63
N ASP A 31 -3.39 10.26 12.75
CA ASP A 31 -2.64 9.18 13.37
C ASP A 31 -3.52 7.98 13.73
N GLU A 32 -4.72 8.23 14.27
CA GLU A 32 -5.66 7.17 14.69
C GLU A 32 -6.14 6.35 13.49
N TRP A 33 -6.55 7.03 12.41
CA TRP A 33 -6.97 6.36 11.19
C TRP A 33 -5.85 5.51 10.58
N MET A 34 -4.60 6.02 10.61
CA MET A 34 -3.43 5.29 10.12
C MET A 34 -3.19 4.00 10.89
N VAL A 35 -3.24 4.07 12.23
CA VAL A 35 -3.07 2.90 13.10
C VAL A 35 -4.19 1.89 12.86
N GLN A 36 -5.46 2.32 12.81
CA GLN A 36 -6.58 1.42 12.53
C GLN A 36 -6.44 0.73 11.17
N PHE A 37 -6.01 1.44 10.12
CA PHE A 37 -5.76 0.84 8.82
C PHE A 37 -4.68 -0.26 8.88
N LEU A 38 -3.62 -0.03 9.65
CA LEU A 38 -2.53 -0.99 9.83
C LEU A 38 -2.96 -2.20 10.68
N GLU A 39 -3.74 -1.99 11.73
CA GLU A 39 -4.32 -3.06 12.56
C GLU A 39 -5.27 -3.96 11.77
N LEU A 40 -5.99 -3.39 10.80
CA LEU A 40 -6.82 -4.14 9.85
C LEU A 40 -6.03 -4.82 8.73
N SER A 41 -4.72 -5.03 8.91
CA SER A 41 -3.82 -5.68 7.94
C SER A 41 -3.77 -4.95 6.58
N GLY A 42 -4.00 -3.64 6.57
CA GLY A 42 -4.04 -2.86 5.33
C GLY A 42 -2.71 -2.82 4.59
N LEU A 43 -1.59 -2.85 5.33
CA LEU A 43 -0.27 -2.97 4.73
C LEU A 43 -0.07 -4.35 4.08
N ASP A 44 -0.45 -5.44 4.76
CA ASP A 44 -0.33 -6.79 4.19
C ASP A 44 -1.09 -6.92 2.87
N LEU A 45 -2.31 -6.40 2.80
CA LEU A 45 -3.10 -6.42 1.58
C LEU A 45 -2.50 -5.55 0.47
N LEU A 46 -1.88 -4.40 0.80
CA LEU A 46 -1.13 -3.60 -0.18
C LEU A 46 0.04 -4.39 -0.76
N LEU A 47 0.82 -5.05 0.09
CA LEU A 47 1.99 -5.82 -0.34
C LEU A 47 1.57 -7.05 -1.15
N GLU A 48 0.50 -7.76 -0.74
CA GLU A 48 -0.06 -8.88 -1.49
C GLU A 48 -0.58 -8.44 -2.86
N ALA A 49 -1.24 -7.29 -2.94
CA ALA A 49 -1.68 -6.73 -4.21
C ALA A 49 -0.49 -6.37 -5.11
N LEU A 50 0.57 -5.78 -4.54
CA LEU A 50 1.78 -5.45 -5.28
C LEU A 50 2.48 -6.70 -5.82
N ASP A 51 2.58 -7.76 -5.03
CA ASP A 51 3.15 -9.04 -5.46
C ASP A 51 2.35 -9.65 -6.62
N LYS A 52 1.01 -9.68 -6.49
CA LYS A 52 0.11 -10.16 -7.56
C LYS A 52 0.21 -9.33 -8.84
N LEU A 53 0.39 -8.01 -8.73
CA LEU A 53 0.55 -7.12 -9.89
C LEU A 53 1.93 -7.30 -10.53
N SER A 54 2.97 -7.52 -9.74
CA SER A 54 4.35 -7.71 -10.22
C SER A 54 4.55 -9.07 -10.87
N GLY A 55 3.97 -10.14 -10.31
CA GLY A 55 4.10 -11.51 -10.82
C GLY A 55 3.36 -11.78 -12.14
N ARG A 56 2.41 -10.92 -12.54
CA ARG A 56 1.65 -11.07 -13.80
C ARG A 56 2.41 -10.58 -15.03
N GLY A 57 3.49 -9.82 -14.86
CA GLY A 57 4.12 -9.06 -15.93
C GLY A 57 3.21 -7.92 -16.42
N VAL A 58 3.83 -6.89 -17.00
CA VAL A 58 3.10 -5.71 -17.50
C VAL A 58 2.62 -5.98 -18.93
N ALA A 59 1.43 -6.57 -19.08
CA ALA A 59 0.86 -6.84 -20.40
C ALA A 59 0.24 -5.59 -21.04
N ARG A 60 -0.22 -4.63 -20.22
CA ARG A 60 -0.86 -3.37 -20.66
C ARG A 60 -0.34 -2.19 -19.84
N ILE A 61 -0.39 -1.00 -20.44
CA ILE A 61 -0.06 0.27 -19.76
C ILE A 61 -0.93 0.48 -18.51
N SER A 62 -2.19 0.03 -18.55
CA SER A 62 -3.09 0.06 -17.39
C SER A 62 -2.56 -0.72 -16.20
N ASP A 63 -1.87 -1.84 -16.44
CA ASP A 63 -1.34 -2.71 -15.39
C ASP A 63 -0.10 -2.07 -14.77
N ALA A 64 0.75 -1.44 -15.60
CA ALA A 64 1.89 -0.63 -15.15
C ALA A 64 1.43 0.53 -14.26
N LEU A 65 0.38 1.25 -14.71
CA LEU A 65 -0.19 2.38 -13.97
C LEU A 65 -0.79 1.91 -12.64
N LEU A 66 -1.48 0.77 -12.65
CA LEU A 66 -2.07 0.19 -11.45
C LEU A 66 -0.98 -0.21 -10.44
N GLN A 67 0.08 -0.90 -10.90
CA GLN A 67 1.23 -1.26 -10.09
C GLN A 67 1.92 -0.01 -9.51
N LEU A 68 2.20 1.00 -10.34
CA LEU A 68 2.80 2.26 -9.91
C LEU A 68 1.93 2.99 -8.88
N THR A 69 0.60 2.99 -9.06
CA THR A 69 -0.32 3.62 -8.11
C THR A 69 -0.33 2.87 -6.77
N CYS A 70 -0.28 1.53 -6.79
CA CYS A 70 -0.14 0.70 -5.60
C CYS A 70 1.18 0.99 -4.87
N ILE A 71 2.32 1.04 -5.59
CA ILE A 71 3.63 1.42 -5.04
C ILE A 71 3.56 2.81 -4.38
N ASN A 72 2.90 3.77 -5.01
CA ASN A 72 2.74 5.10 -4.45
C ASN A 72 1.91 5.10 -3.15
N CYS A 73 0.93 4.20 -2.98
CA CYS A 73 0.20 4.05 -1.72
C CYS A 73 1.13 3.57 -0.60
N VAL A 74 1.94 2.54 -0.86
CA VAL A 74 2.93 2.02 0.09
C VAL A 74 3.93 3.12 0.45
N ARG A 75 4.46 3.84 -0.53
CA ARG A 75 5.37 4.98 -0.31
C ARG A 75 4.74 6.06 0.57
N THR A 76 3.52 6.48 0.27
CA THR A 76 2.83 7.51 1.06
C THR A 76 2.63 7.05 2.51
N LEU A 77 2.25 5.78 2.71
CA LEU A 77 2.12 5.19 4.05
C LEU A 77 3.46 5.18 4.79
N MET A 78 4.56 4.78 4.15
CA MET A 78 5.89 4.75 4.77
C MET A 78 6.44 6.15 5.07
N ASN A 79 6.04 7.16 4.30
CA ASN A 79 6.39 8.55 4.55
C ASN A 79 5.55 9.20 5.66
N SER A 80 4.49 8.53 6.13
CA SER A 80 3.76 8.97 7.32
C SER A 80 4.56 8.62 8.57
N HIS A 81 4.71 9.60 9.47
CA HIS A 81 5.43 9.42 10.74
C HIS A 81 4.85 8.25 11.56
N LYS A 82 3.52 8.15 11.67
CA LYS A 82 2.87 7.02 12.33
C LYS A 82 2.93 5.72 11.56
N GLY A 83 2.88 5.79 10.23
CA GLY A 83 3.05 4.61 9.39
C GLY A 83 4.38 3.92 9.67
N ILE A 84 5.47 4.68 9.65
CA ILE A 84 6.81 4.13 9.88
C ILE A 84 7.05 3.75 11.35
N GLU A 85 6.53 4.51 12.32
CA GLU A 85 6.65 4.18 13.75
C GLU A 85 5.97 2.83 14.05
N TYR A 86 4.78 2.60 13.51
CA TYR A 86 4.07 1.33 13.66
C TYR A 86 4.82 0.17 13.01
N ILE A 87 5.36 0.37 11.79
CA ILE A 87 6.13 -0.64 11.07
C ILE A 87 7.41 -1.01 11.85
N VAL A 88 8.17 -0.02 12.32
CA VAL A 88 9.44 -0.25 13.04
C VAL A 88 9.19 -0.91 14.39
N SER A 89 8.08 -0.58 15.04
CA SER A 89 7.67 -1.22 16.30
C SER A 89 7.23 -2.68 16.13
N ASN A 90 7.11 -3.17 14.88
CA ASN A 90 6.63 -4.49 14.56
C ASN A 90 7.60 -5.21 13.61
N GLU A 91 8.53 -5.98 14.18
CA GLU A 91 9.62 -6.66 13.46
C GLU A 91 9.15 -7.47 12.23
N GLY A 92 7.93 -8.02 12.27
CA GLY A 92 7.35 -8.76 11.17
C GLY A 92 7.11 -7.92 9.90
N TYR A 93 6.75 -6.64 10.05
CA TYR A 93 6.48 -5.75 8.93
C TYR A 93 7.77 -5.26 8.25
N VAL A 94 8.84 -5.02 9.01
CA VAL A 94 10.15 -4.66 8.43
C VAL A 94 10.63 -5.74 7.46
N ARG A 95 10.50 -7.02 7.84
CA ARG A 95 10.87 -8.15 6.99
C ARG A 95 10.00 -8.26 5.74
N LYS A 96 8.67 -8.14 5.89
CA LYS A 96 7.71 -8.17 4.77
C LYS A 96 7.95 -7.03 3.78
N LEU A 97 8.24 -5.83 4.27
CA LEU A 97 8.58 -4.68 3.44
C LEU A 97 9.88 -4.89 2.68
N SER A 98 10.92 -5.39 3.36
CA SER A 98 12.18 -5.73 2.70
C SER A 98 11.94 -6.72 1.57
N GLN A 99 11.13 -7.76 1.77
CA GLN A 99 10.82 -8.75 0.73
C GLN A 99 9.99 -8.18 -0.42
N ALA A 100 8.96 -7.37 -0.11
CA ALA A 100 8.11 -6.77 -1.13
C ALA A 100 8.87 -5.75 -1.99
N LEU A 101 9.84 -5.04 -1.42
CA LEU A 101 10.66 -4.05 -2.12
C LEU A 101 11.89 -4.65 -2.82
N ASP A 102 12.31 -5.86 -2.44
CA ASP A 102 13.38 -6.64 -3.09
C ASP A 102 12.94 -7.28 -4.42
N THR A 103 11.71 -7.01 -4.88
CA THR A 103 11.27 -7.35 -6.24
C THR A 103 11.93 -6.42 -7.26
N SER A 104 13.18 -6.73 -7.61
CA SER A 104 13.96 -6.34 -8.80
C SER A 104 13.28 -5.40 -9.84
N ASN A 105 12.94 -4.18 -9.43
CA ASN A 105 12.45 -3.08 -10.26
C ASN A 105 12.97 -1.77 -9.67
N VAL A 106 14.28 -1.70 -9.43
CA VAL A 106 14.98 -0.41 -9.37
C VAL A 106 14.90 0.17 -10.77
N MET A 107 13.87 0.97 -11.05
CA MET A 107 13.91 1.92 -12.15
C MET A 107 14.95 2.99 -11.77
N VAL A 108 16.20 2.76 -12.17
CA VAL A 108 17.21 3.82 -12.38
C VAL A 108 17.02 4.38 -13.78
#